data_AF-A0A2V9VMZ2-F1
#
_entry.id   AF-A0A2V9VMZ2-F1
#
_cell.length_a   1.000
_cell.length_b   1.000
_cell.length_c   1.000
_cell.angle_alpha   90.00
_cell.angle_beta   90.00
_cell.angle_gamma   90.00
#
_symmetry.space_group_name_H-M   'P 1'
#
loop_
_entity.id
_entity.type
_entity.pdbx_description
1 polymer ?
#
loop_
_entity_poly.entity_id
_entity_poly.type
_entity_poly.pdbx_seq_one_letter_code
_entity_poly.pdbx_strand_id
1 'polypeptide(L)'
;MLVQAQPTLCYGCHTAAKADFGKPYHHRVNEGLVQCSDCHNTHGTTTLRQVRALPNGDQVCFKCHADKQGPFVYEHVPVKTEGCSSCHTPHGSTNPRFLRVSQVNLLCLQCHSFPAQGPQGPAHNQSAKYQACTMCHAAIHGSNASNVFFR
;
A
#
# COMPACT_ATOMS: atom_id res chain seq x y z
N MET A 1 -4.03 -10.29 -30.72
CA MET A 1 -4.21 -8.90 -30.25
C MET A 1 -5.52 -8.81 -29.48
N LEU A 2 -5.64 -7.87 -28.53
CA LEU A 2 -6.92 -7.56 -27.88
C LEU A 2 -7.83 -6.83 -28.86
N VAL A 3 -9.13 -7.13 -28.82
CA VAL A 3 -10.15 -6.50 -29.69
C VAL A 3 -10.62 -5.13 -29.19
N GLN A 4 -10.32 -4.80 -27.93
CA GLN A 4 -10.64 -3.53 -27.26
C GLN A 4 -9.54 -3.21 -26.24
N ALA A 5 -9.54 -1.97 -25.72
CA ALA A 5 -8.67 -1.60 -24.60
C ALA A 5 -8.92 -2.53 -23.40
N GLN A 6 -7.84 -2.96 -22.74
CA GLN A 6 -7.91 -3.95 -21.66
C GLN A 6 -8.87 -3.54 -20.53
N PRO A 7 -8.85 -2.29 -20.00
CA PRO A 7 -9.77 -1.90 -18.94
C PRO A 7 -11.24 -2.06 -19.35
N THR A 8 -11.60 -1.74 -20.59
CA THR A 8 -12.96 -1.88 -21.10
C THR A 8 -13.46 -3.33 -21.05
N LEU A 9 -12.61 -4.27 -21.46
CA LEU A 9 -12.93 -5.70 -21.40
C LEU A 9 -13.08 -6.17 -19.95
N CYS A 10 -12.13 -5.80 -19.08
CA CYS A 10 -12.13 -6.23 -17.69
C CYS A 10 -13.32 -5.63 -16.91
N TYR A 11 -13.63 -4.36 -17.12
CA TYR A 11 -14.72 -3.65 -16.44
C TYR A 11 -16.11 -4.14 -16.82
N GLY A 12 -16.26 -4.88 -17.94
CA GLY A 12 -17.51 -5.53 -18.29
C GLY A 12 -18.01 -6.48 -17.20
N CYS A 13 -17.08 -7.14 -16.49
CA CYS A 13 -17.40 -8.04 -15.38
C CYS A 13 -16.92 -7.49 -14.02
N HIS A 14 -15.77 -6.81 -13.97
CA HIS A 14 -15.16 -6.29 -12.74
C HIS A 14 -15.62 -4.85 -12.44
N THR A 15 -16.92 -4.68 -12.23
CA THR A 15 -17.54 -3.36 -11.98
C THR A 15 -17.06 -2.69 -10.69
N ALA A 16 -16.72 -3.48 -9.67
CA ALA A 16 -16.12 -2.95 -8.44
C ALA A 16 -14.74 -2.32 -8.71
N ALA A 17 -13.90 -2.97 -9.53
CA ALA A 17 -12.62 -2.41 -9.91
C ALA A 17 -12.81 -1.14 -10.73
N LYS A 18 -13.77 -1.11 -11.68
CA LYS A 18 -14.14 0.10 -12.41
C LYS A 18 -14.47 1.27 -11.47
N ALA A 19 -15.26 1.00 -10.43
CA ALA A 19 -15.62 2.00 -9.43
C ALA A 19 -14.40 2.46 -8.61
N ASP A 20 -13.52 1.54 -8.22
CA ASP A 20 -12.29 1.87 -7.48
C ASP A 20 -11.34 2.75 -8.29
N PHE A 21 -11.14 2.45 -9.57
CA PHE A 21 -10.33 3.26 -10.48
C PHE A 21 -10.99 4.61 -10.83
N GLY A 22 -12.27 4.81 -10.52
CA GLY A 22 -12.94 6.10 -10.62
C GLY A 22 -12.74 7.02 -9.41
N LYS A 23 -12.10 6.54 -8.33
CA LYS A 23 -11.87 7.34 -7.11
C LYS A 23 -10.77 8.39 -7.32
N PRO A 24 -10.70 9.46 -6.50
CA PRO A 24 -9.70 10.52 -6.69
C PRO A 24 -8.24 10.06 -6.67
N TYR A 25 -7.91 9.03 -5.89
CA TYR A 25 -6.58 8.45 -5.83
C TYR A 25 -6.64 7.02 -6.36
N HIS A 26 -6.18 6.80 -7.59
CA HIS A 26 -6.17 5.49 -8.25
C HIS A 26 -4.87 5.28 -9.02
N HIS A 27 -4.48 4.01 -9.23
CA HIS A 27 -3.39 3.72 -10.16
C HIS A 27 -3.88 4.06 -11.56
N ARG A 28 -2.97 4.54 -12.41
CA ARG A 28 -3.27 5.20 -13.69
C ARG A 28 -3.73 4.27 -14.81
N VAL A 29 -4.72 3.43 -14.51
CA VAL A 29 -5.31 2.44 -15.42
C VAL A 29 -6.23 3.09 -16.43
N ASN A 30 -7.02 4.08 -15.99
CA ASN A 30 -7.91 4.83 -16.87
C ASN A 30 -7.13 5.76 -17.82
N GLU A 31 -5.96 6.23 -17.40
CA GLU A 31 -5.04 7.03 -18.20
C GLU A 31 -4.10 6.18 -19.07
N GLY A 32 -4.18 4.84 -18.96
CA GLY A 32 -3.42 3.91 -19.81
C GLY A 32 -1.93 3.77 -19.47
N LEU A 33 -1.47 4.28 -18.33
CA LEU A 33 -0.07 4.12 -17.88
C LEU A 33 0.16 2.80 -17.14
N VAL A 34 -0.90 2.19 -16.63
CA VAL A 34 -0.87 0.87 -15.98
C VAL A 34 -2.00 0.03 -16.57
N GLN A 35 -1.76 -1.26 -16.74
CA GLN A 35 -2.73 -2.22 -17.23
C GLN A 35 -3.09 -3.22 -16.13
N CYS A 36 -4.31 -3.77 -16.20
CA CYS A 36 -4.77 -4.83 -15.30
C CYS A 36 -3.78 -6.01 -15.32
N SER A 37 -3.24 -6.35 -16.50
CA SER A 37 -2.26 -7.42 -16.67
C SER A 37 -0.88 -7.13 -16.12
N ASP A 38 -0.55 -5.89 -15.77
CA ASP A 38 0.74 -5.58 -15.15
C ASP A 38 0.78 -6.15 -13.72
N CYS A 39 -0.38 -6.12 -13.06
CA CYS A 39 -0.58 -6.66 -11.73
C CYS A 39 -1.17 -8.08 -11.72
N HIS A 40 -2.10 -8.41 -12.62
CA HIS A 40 -2.84 -9.67 -12.61
C HIS A 40 -2.41 -10.63 -13.73
N ASN A 41 -2.50 -11.93 -13.46
CA ASN A 41 -2.39 -12.97 -14.47
C ASN A 41 -3.79 -13.40 -14.92
N THR A 42 -4.13 -13.08 -16.15
CA THR A 42 -5.44 -13.37 -16.77
C THR A 42 -5.65 -14.85 -17.10
N HIS A 43 -4.60 -15.67 -17.08
CA HIS A 43 -4.69 -17.12 -17.33
C HIS A 43 -4.67 -17.97 -16.06
N GLY A 44 -4.67 -17.33 -14.89
CA GLY A 44 -4.65 -18.02 -13.63
C GLY A 44 -3.23 -18.27 -13.08
N THR A 45 -3.18 -18.30 -11.75
CA THR A 45 -2.04 -18.53 -10.86
C THR A 45 -2.59 -19.15 -9.58
N THR A 46 -1.71 -19.73 -8.78
CA THR A 46 -2.05 -20.25 -7.44
C THR A 46 -2.14 -19.15 -6.38
N THR A 47 -1.88 -17.88 -6.72
CA THR A 47 -1.87 -16.77 -5.77
C THR A 47 -3.25 -16.15 -5.58
N LEU A 48 -3.47 -15.58 -4.38
CA LEU A 48 -4.71 -14.87 -4.06
C LEU A 48 -4.97 -13.74 -5.08
N ARG A 49 -6.23 -13.63 -5.51
CA ARG A 49 -6.71 -12.61 -6.46
C ARG A 49 -5.95 -12.59 -7.80
N GLN A 50 -5.26 -13.68 -8.15
CA GLN A 50 -4.59 -13.84 -9.43
C GLN A 50 -3.51 -12.78 -9.70
N VAL A 51 -2.88 -12.27 -8.64
CA VAL A 51 -1.82 -11.26 -8.75
C VAL A 51 -0.52 -11.94 -9.18
N ARG A 52 0.22 -11.32 -10.11
CA ARG A 52 1.55 -11.73 -10.57
C ARG A 52 2.58 -11.54 -9.46
N ALA A 53 2.58 -12.44 -8.48
CA ALA A 53 3.47 -12.38 -7.35
C ALA A 53 3.94 -13.78 -6.91
N LEU A 54 5.02 -13.81 -6.13
CA LEU A 54 5.39 -14.93 -5.26
C LEU A 54 4.46 -14.98 -4.02
N PRO A 55 4.54 -15.99 -3.12
CA PRO A 55 3.55 -16.25 -2.05
C PRO A 55 3.20 -15.05 -1.14
N ASN A 56 4.08 -14.07 -1.04
CA ASN A 56 3.97 -12.84 -0.27
C ASN A 56 3.40 -11.64 -1.04
N GLY A 57 2.94 -11.79 -2.28
CA GLY A 57 2.07 -10.83 -2.98
C GLY A 57 2.72 -9.53 -3.49
N ASP A 58 3.76 -9.01 -2.83
CA ASP A 58 4.23 -7.64 -3.03
C ASP A 58 5.28 -7.44 -4.12
N GLN A 59 5.86 -8.52 -4.64
CA GLN A 59 6.86 -8.39 -5.72
C GLN A 59 6.33 -7.64 -6.94
N VAL A 60 5.02 -7.72 -7.17
CA VAL A 60 4.37 -6.99 -8.26
C VAL A 60 4.45 -5.48 -8.05
N CYS A 61 4.37 -5.02 -6.79
CA CYS A 61 4.42 -3.61 -6.43
C CYS A 61 5.84 -3.07 -6.66
N PHE A 62 6.86 -3.84 -6.32
CA PHE A 62 8.26 -3.45 -6.44
C PHE A 62 8.78 -3.35 -7.88
N LYS A 63 8.04 -3.87 -8.86
CA LYS A 63 8.35 -3.63 -10.29
C LYS A 63 8.40 -2.14 -10.63
N CYS A 64 7.58 -1.34 -9.94
CA CYS A 64 7.53 0.11 -10.10
C CYS A 64 7.98 0.85 -8.82
N HIS A 65 7.69 0.30 -7.64
CA HIS A 65 8.04 0.87 -6.33
C HIS A 65 9.31 0.23 -5.74
N ALA A 66 10.37 0.15 -6.55
CA ALA A 66 11.61 -0.53 -6.18
C ALA A 66 12.27 0.07 -4.92
N ASP A 67 12.05 1.36 -4.66
CA ASP A 67 12.55 2.07 -3.48
C ASP A 67 11.93 1.56 -2.16
N LYS A 68 10.86 0.75 -2.23
CA LYS A 68 10.19 0.16 -1.07
C LYS A 68 10.53 -1.31 -0.82
N GLN A 69 11.31 -1.94 -1.71
CA GLN A 69 11.59 -3.37 -1.64
C GLN A 69 12.58 -3.75 -0.53
N GLY A 70 13.49 -2.84 -0.17
CA GLY A 70 14.62 -3.15 0.70
C GLY A 70 15.70 -3.99 -0.02
N PRO A 71 16.60 -4.66 0.72
CA PRO A 71 16.56 -4.83 2.18
C PRO A 71 16.83 -3.52 2.93
N PHE A 72 16.14 -3.33 4.04
CA PHE A 72 16.42 -2.26 5.00
C PHE A 72 17.07 -2.85 6.26
N VAL A 73 17.95 -2.10 6.93
CA VAL A 73 18.51 -2.49 8.24
C VAL A 73 17.39 -2.63 9.27
N TYR A 74 16.42 -1.73 9.21
CA TYR A 74 15.22 -1.74 10.04
C TYR A 74 13.99 -1.85 9.13
N GLU A 75 13.40 -3.03 9.08
CA GLU A 75 12.19 -3.29 8.30
C GLU A 75 10.93 -2.97 9.11
N HIS A 76 9.92 -2.39 8.48
CA HIS A 76 8.60 -2.28 9.09
C HIS A 76 7.87 -3.61 8.91
N VAL A 77 7.74 -4.39 10.00
CA VAL A 77 7.26 -5.78 9.98
C VAL A 77 6.00 -5.99 9.13
N PRO A 78 4.93 -5.17 9.26
CA PRO A 78 3.72 -5.33 8.45
C PRO A 78 3.97 -5.27 6.93
N VAL A 79 4.94 -4.48 6.47
CA VAL A 79 5.30 -4.40 5.04
C VAL A 79 5.87 -5.72 4.53
N LYS A 80 6.59 -6.46 5.37
CA LYS A 80 7.20 -7.74 5.00
C LYS A 80 6.26 -8.93 5.17
N THR A 81 5.40 -8.91 6.19
CA THR A 81 4.58 -10.07 6.58
C THR A 81 3.13 -9.98 6.13
N GLU A 82 2.52 -8.80 6.17
CA GLU A 82 1.11 -8.58 5.78
C GLU A 82 0.98 -7.98 4.37
N GLY A 83 2.05 -7.31 3.94
CA GLY A 83 2.24 -6.77 2.62
C GLY A 83 1.61 -5.39 2.38
N CYS A 84 1.77 -4.86 1.17
CA CYS A 84 1.40 -3.49 0.80
C CYS A 84 -0.09 -3.22 1.03
N SER A 85 -0.94 -4.24 0.80
CA SER A 85 -2.40 -4.14 0.90
C SER A 85 -2.95 -4.13 2.33
N SER A 86 -2.10 -4.35 3.34
CA SER A 86 -2.45 -4.13 4.75
C SER A 86 -2.85 -2.67 4.98
N CYS A 87 -2.15 -1.74 4.33
CA CYS A 87 -2.32 -0.30 4.47
C CYS A 87 -2.93 0.36 3.23
N HIS A 88 -2.65 -0.15 2.03
CA HIS A 88 -3.04 0.46 0.75
C HIS A 88 -4.17 -0.28 0.03
N THR A 89 -4.93 0.45 -0.80
CA THR A 89 -5.88 -0.10 -1.77
C THR A 89 -5.31 0.02 -3.20
N PRO A 90 -4.86 -1.08 -3.81
CA PRO A 90 -4.12 -1.02 -5.09
C PRO A 90 -4.93 -0.48 -6.28
N HIS A 91 -6.27 -0.60 -6.28
CA HIS A 91 -7.07 -0.07 -7.38
C HIS A 91 -7.34 1.43 -7.21
N GLY A 92 -7.84 1.82 -6.04
CA GLY A 92 -8.04 3.21 -5.69
C GLY A 92 -8.65 3.44 -4.31
N SER A 93 -8.54 4.66 -3.81
CA SER A 93 -9.06 5.13 -2.54
C SER A 93 -9.61 6.54 -2.67
N THR A 94 -10.56 6.88 -1.80
CA THR A 94 -10.92 8.27 -1.52
C THR A 94 -9.88 8.95 -0.62
N ASN A 95 -9.02 8.17 0.04
CA ASN A 95 -7.99 8.66 0.94
C ASN A 95 -6.67 8.89 0.16
N PRO A 96 -5.94 9.97 0.45
CA PRO A 96 -4.63 10.22 -0.17
C PRO A 96 -3.68 9.05 0.00
N ARG A 97 -2.76 8.86 -0.95
CA ARG A 97 -1.76 7.77 -0.95
C ARG A 97 -2.40 6.37 -0.87
N PHE A 98 -3.61 6.22 -1.38
CA PHE A 98 -4.28 4.91 -1.47
C PHE A 98 -4.57 4.28 -0.11
N LEU A 99 -4.65 5.05 0.96
CA LEU A 99 -4.80 4.45 2.30
C LEU A 99 -6.17 3.82 2.50
N ARG A 100 -6.22 2.71 3.23
CA ARG A 100 -7.47 2.04 3.64
C ARG A 100 -8.25 2.84 4.67
N VAL A 101 -7.57 3.68 5.45
CA VAL A 101 -8.14 4.53 6.49
C VAL A 101 -7.83 5.98 6.16
N SER A 102 -8.80 6.87 6.39
CA SER A 102 -8.67 8.30 6.08
C SER A 102 -7.69 9.03 7.01
N GLN A 103 -7.68 8.66 8.28
CA GLN A 103 -6.77 9.20 9.28
C GLN A 103 -5.54 8.32 9.42
N VAL A 104 -4.37 8.85 9.04
CA VAL A 104 -3.07 8.15 9.13
C VAL A 104 -2.79 7.67 10.55
N ASN A 105 -3.11 8.49 11.56
CA ASN A 105 -2.88 8.11 12.96
C ASN A 105 -3.70 6.88 13.34
N LEU A 106 -4.97 6.80 12.93
CA LEU A 106 -5.80 5.64 13.21
C LEU A 106 -5.26 4.37 12.52
N LEU A 107 -4.68 4.51 11.32
CA LEU A 107 -4.02 3.37 10.65
C LEU A 107 -2.85 2.84 11.49
N CYS A 108 -1.99 3.73 12.01
CA CYS A 108 -0.87 3.32 12.86
C CYS A 108 -1.36 2.69 14.18
N LEU A 109 -2.39 3.28 14.79
CA LEU A 109 -2.96 2.84 16.07
C LEU A 109 -3.74 1.52 15.98
N GLN A 110 -3.98 0.97 14.78
CA GLN A 110 -4.52 -0.39 14.63
C GLN A 110 -3.55 -1.47 15.16
N CYS A 111 -2.25 -1.19 15.13
CA CYS A 111 -1.21 -2.11 15.61
C CYS A 111 -0.38 -1.50 16.76
N HIS A 112 -0.17 -0.18 16.77
CA HIS A 112 0.62 0.49 17.80
C HIS A 112 -0.27 1.01 18.94
N SER A 113 -0.35 0.26 20.04
CA SER A 113 -1.02 0.70 21.26
C SER A 113 -0.03 1.35 22.24
N PHE A 114 -0.31 2.57 22.68
CA PHE A 114 0.46 3.22 23.74
C PHE A 114 -0.12 2.86 25.11
N PRO A 115 0.70 2.57 26.15
CA PRO A 115 2.16 2.50 26.18
C PRO A 115 2.75 1.09 25.92
N ALA A 116 1.92 0.09 25.60
CA ALA A 116 2.30 -1.33 25.65
C ALA A 116 3.01 -1.87 24.39
N GLN A 117 2.78 -1.27 23.22
CA GLN A 117 3.26 -1.75 21.90
C GLN A 117 3.70 -0.58 20.98
N GLY A 118 4.20 0.49 21.59
CA GLY A 118 4.82 1.62 20.89
C GLY A 118 6.35 1.52 20.89
N PRO A 119 7.05 2.14 19.92
CA PRO A 119 8.50 2.25 19.98
C PRO A 119 8.95 2.96 21.27
N GLN A 120 9.95 2.43 21.97
CA GLN A 120 10.56 3.10 23.11
C GLN A 120 11.22 4.40 22.62
N GLY A 121 10.74 5.54 23.11
CA GLY A 121 11.18 6.87 22.68
C GLY A 121 10.69 7.96 23.64
N PRO A 122 11.01 9.24 23.38
CA PRO A 122 10.53 10.34 24.22
C PRO A 122 9.00 10.27 24.36
N ALA A 123 8.49 10.68 25.52
CA ALA A 123 7.06 10.63 25.82
C ALA A 123 6.25 11.21 24.65
N HIS A 124 5.41 10.38 24.03
CA HIS A 124 4.49 10.83 22.99
C HIS A 124 3.47 11.77 23.64
N ASN A 125 3.71 13.07 23.52
CA ASN A 125 2.74 14.11 23.79
C ASN A 125 1.63 13.98 22.72
N GLN A 126 0.57 13.24 23.03
CA GLN A 126 -0.66 13.20 22.22
C GLN A 126 -1.60 14.38 22.55
N SER A 127 -1.10 15.44 23.19
CA SER A 127 -1.90 16.65 23.41
C SER A 127 -2.26 17.25 22.05
N ALA A 128 -3.55 17.57 21.92
CA ALA A 128 -4.37 17.38 20.73
C ALA A 128 -4.07 18.23 19.47
N LYS A 129 -2.88 18.81 19.30
CA LYS A 129 -2.65 19.81 18.24
C LYS A 129 -1.92 19.30 17.01
N TYR A 130 -0.73 18.72 17.09
CA TYR A 130 0.03 18.26 15.91
C TYR A 130 1.02 17.23 16.46
N GLN A 131 1.10 15.98 15.99
CA GLN A 131 1.70 15.67 14.69
C GLN A 131 1.14 14.34 14.15
N ALA A 132 0.90 14.25 12.84
CA ALA A 132 0.68 12.95 12.21
C ALA A 132 1.91 12.07 12.47
N CYS A 133 1.74 10.76 12.74
CA CYS A 133 2.85 9.86 13.04
C CYS A 133 4.00 9.99 12.02
N THR A 134 3.63 10.19 10.76
CA THR A 134 4.54 10.34 9.61
C THR A 134 5.29 11.66 9.54
N MET A 135 5.02 12.63 10.43
CA MET A 135 5.81 13.87 10.52
C MET A 135 7.21 13.61 11.03
N CYS A 136 7.34 12.72 12.03
CA CYS A 136 8.61 12.27 12.55
C CYS A 136 8.98 10.90 11.98
N HIS A 137 8.04 9.96 11.97
CA HIS A 137 8.25 8.60 11.46
C HIS A 137 8.03 8.56 9.95
N ALA A 138 8.92 9.18 9.18
CA ALA A 138 8.77 9.31 7.72
C ALA A 138 9.17 8.03 6.96
N ALA A 139 10.09 7.24 7.49
CA ALA A 139 10.66 6.06 6.82
C ALA A 139 9.85 4.77 7.08
N ILE A 140 8.52 4.84 7.16
CA ILE A 140 7.61 3.75 7.59
C ILE A 140 7.58 2.52 6.68
N HIS A 141 8.19 2.58 5.50
CA HIS A 141 8.32 1.42 4.62
C HIS A 141 9.62 0.62 4.90
N GLY A 142 10.49 1.15 5.78
CA GLY A 142 11.80 0.63 6.10
C GLY A 142 12.85 1.73 6.17
N SER A 143 13.82 1.59 7.07
CA SER A 143 14.89 2.58 7.29
C SER A 143 16.24 1.90 7.44
N ASN A 144 17.29 2.54 6.93
CA ASN A 144 18.68 2.13 7.18
C ASN A 144 19.34 2.92 8.32
N ALA A 145 18.65 3.90 8.88
CA ALA A 145 19.22 4.84 9.84
C ALA A 145 18.60 4.73 11.24
N SER A 146 17.33 4.31 11.35
CA SER A 146 16.60 4.33 12.61
C SER A 146 15.60 3.18 12.72
N ASN A 147 15.64 2.45 13.83
CA ASN A 147 14.67 1.40 14.16
C ASN A 147 13.25 1.94 14.44
N VAL A 148 13.11 3.24 14.68
CA VAL A 148 11.82 3.93 14.82
C VAL A 148 11.45 4.77 13.60
N PHE A 149 12.11 4.57 12.46
CA PHE A 149 11.73 5.18 11.17
C PHE A 149 11.75 6.72 11.12
N PHE A 150 12.63 7.37 11.89
CA PHE A 150 12.84 8.81 11.76
C PHE A 150 13.31 9.21 10.35
N ARG A 151 13.08 10.49 10.03
CA ARG A 151 13.64 11.13 8.84
C ARG A 151 15.15 11.33 8.96
#